data_AF-A0A562C2R9-F1
#
_entry.id   AF-A0A562C2R9-F1
#
_cell.length_a   1.000
_cell.length_b   1.000
_cell.length_c   1.000
_cell.angle_alpha   90.00
_cell.angle_beta   90.00
_cell.angle_gamma   90.00
#
_symmetry.space_group_name_H-M   'P 1'
#
loop_
_entity.id
_entity.type
_entity.pdbx_description
1 polymer ?
#
loop_
_entity_poly.entity_id
_entity_poly.type
_entity_poly.pdbx_seq_one_letter_code
_entity_poly.pdbx_strand_id
1 'polypeptide(L)'
;MSLRRLPEARVFPRPQNYQWDAPNDVLAKWAEHPLVAADDADTTISMFDVIGEDGWTGGGITANRISAALRSIGNKDITVRINSPGGDMFEGIAIYNLLRAHRAKVTVEVLGWAASAASIIAMAGDVIRMGLGSFMMVHNAWGMVIGNRHDMREAASLFDGFDSALADIYEARTGMARVEIERLMDAGTFMTAAQAVECGFADAVDDTEIHPETNASAQVRPEIQARRRIDAALAKQGVSRTERRKMFNQIAGMHDAADTATHDAGFHAAAIQRLIDTIRS
;
A
#
# COMPACT_ATOMS: atom_id res chain seq x y z
N MET A 1 16.10 16.58 11.36
CA MET A 1 14.63 16.56 11.40
C MET A 1 14.16 17.06 10.05
N SER A 2 13.04 16.54 9.55
CA SER A 2 12.31 17.15 8.44
C SER A 2 12.28 18.69 8.59
N LEU A 3 12.54 19.39 7.50
CA LEU A 3 12.51 20.86 7.42
C LEU A 3 11.10 21.39 7.69
N ARG A 4 10.07 20.56 7.48
CA ARG A 4 8.69 20.84 7.86
C ARG A 4 8.34 20.20 9.22
N ARG A 5 7.60 20.93 10.06
CA ARG A 5 6.98 20.35 11.27
C ARG A 5 5.68 19.65 10.91
N LEU A 6 5.78 18.43 10.39
CA LEU A 6 4.62 17.59 10.06
C LEU A 6 4.10 16.88 11.33
N PRO A 7 2.78 16.64 11.47
CA PRO A 7 2.20 15.95 12.63
C PRO A 7 2.53 14.46 12.62
N GLU A 8 2.49 13.85 13.80
CA GLU A 8 2.53 12.38 13.90
C GLU A 8 1.14 11.82 13.62
N ALA A 9 1.05 10.93 12.65
CA ALA A 9 -0.21 10.30 12.31
C ALA A 9 -0.62 9.36 13.46
N ARG A 10 -1.86 9.50 13.94
CA ARG A 10 -2.44 8.57 14.92
C ARG A 10 -2.61 7.21 14.25
N VAL A 11 -1.79 6.24 14.66
CA VAL A 11 -1.87 4.88 14.13
C VAL A 11 -2.91 4.10 14.92
N PHE A 12 -3.95 3.62 14.24
CA PHE A 12 -4.91 2.69 14.84
C PHE A 12 -4.37 1.27 14.80
N PRO A 13 -4.69 0.42 15.79
CA PRO A 13 -4.34 -1.00 15.73
C PRO A 13 -5.08 -1.66 14.54
N ARG A 14 -4.36 -2.47 13.76
CA ARG A 14 -4.92 -3.18 12.60
C ARG A 14 -6.04 -4.13 13.06
N PRO A 15 -7.29 -3.94 12.61
CA PRO A 15 -8.39 -4.85 12.94
C PRO A 15 -8.21 -6.21 12.29
N GLN A 16 -8.43 -7.32 13.01
CA GLN A 16 -8.17 -8.69 12.49
C GLN A 16 -9.22 -9.20 11.49
N ASN A 17 -10.45 -8.67 11.51
CA ASN A 17 -11.59 -9.21 10.74
C ASN A 17 -11.91 -8.44 9.44
N TYR A 18 -10.97 -7.69 8.89
CA TYR A 18 -11.20 -6.74 7.79
C TYR A 18 -10.23 -7.00 6.64
N GLN A 19 -10.72 -6.99 5.39
CA GLN A 19 -9.88 -7.08 4.17
C GLN A 19 -9.69 -5.70 3.53
N TRP A 20 -8.44 -5.36 3.22
CA TRP A 20 -7.99 -4.02 2.81
C TRP A 20 -7.33 -4.01 1.42
N ASP A 21 -7.36 -5.15 0.73
CA ASP A 21 -6.63 -5.34 -0.52
C ASP A 21 -7.34 -4.68 -1.70
N ALA A 22 -6.57 -4.00 -2.55
CA ALA A 22 -7.05 -3.51 -3.84
C ALA A 22 -7.70 -4.66 -4.65
N PRO A 23 -8.80 -4.40 -5.38
CA PRO A 23 -9.47 -5.42 -6.19
C PRO A 23 -8.49 -6.11 -7.14
N ASN A 24 -8.65 -7.44 -7.28
CA ASN A 24 -7.68 -8.29 -7.98
C ASN A 24 -7.45 -7.92 -9.46
N ASP A 25 -8.44 -7.33 -10.12
CA ASP A 25 -8.38 -6.88 -11.52
C ASP A 25 -7.56 -5.59 -11.70
N VAL A 26 -7.52 -4.75 -10.65
CA VAL A 26 -6.69 -3.54 -10.59
C VAL A 26 -5.22 -3.94 -10.32
N LEU A 27 -4.98 -4.83 -9.37
CA LEU A 27 -3.65 -5.38 -9.09
C LEU A 27 -3.08 -6.15 -10.30
N ALA A 28 -3.91 -6.88 -11.04
CA ALA A 28 -3.48 -7.65 -12.22
C ALA A 28 -3.01 -6.76 -13.38
N LYS A 29 -3.69 -5.62 -13.64
CA LYS A 29 -3.28 -4.66 -14.67
C LYS A 29 -1.99 -3.93 -14.31
N TRP A 30 -1.71 -3.74 -13.02
CA TRP A 30 -0.47 -3.11 -12.55
C TRP A 30 0.74 -4.05 -12.50
N ALA A 31 0.52 -5.35 -12.26
CA ALA A 31 1.58 -6.37 -12.28
C ALA A 31 2.22 -6.59 -13.66
N GLU A 32 1.61 -6.08 -14.73
CA GLU A 32 2.14 -6.14 -16.10
C GLU A 32 3.26 -5.10 -16.36
N HIS A 33 3.50 -4.17 -15.43
CA HIS A 33 4.62 -3.23 -15.48
C HIS A 33 5.83 -3.76 -14.69
N PRO A 34 7.05 -3.74 -15.26
CA PRO A 34 8.24 -4.21 -14.58
C PRO A 34 8.64 -3.23 -13.46
N LEU A 35 8.85 -3.76 -12.25
CA LEU A 35 9.17 -2.97 -11.07
C LEU A 35 10.46 -3.41 -10.38
N VAL A 36 11.07 -2.40 -9.76
CA VAL A 36 12.31 -2.32 -8.96
C VAL A 36 13.52 -1.81 -9.76
N ALA A 37 13.71 -0.50 -9.70
CA ALA A 37 15.01 0.16 -9.87
C ALA A 37 15.37 0.80 -8.53
N ALA A 38 16.44 0.33 -7.89
CA ALA A 38 17.29 1.24 -7.13
C ALA A 38 18.25 1.81 -8.18
N ASP A 39 18.03 3.05 -8.64
CA ASP A 39 18.98 3.72 -9.53
C ASP A 39 20.05 4.45 -8.71
N ASP A 40 21.29 4.03 -8.94
CA ASP A 40 22.56 4.77 -9.15
C ASP A 40 23.00 5.91 -8.21
N ALA A 41 22.27 6.23 -7.13
CA ALA A 41 22.77 7.04 -6.04
C ALA A 41 22.43 6.40 -4.68
N ASP A 42 23.40 6.34 -3.77
CA ASP A 42 23.32 5.81 -2.38
C ASP A 42 22.18 6.40 -1.50
N THR A 43 21.29 7.24 -2.05
CA THR A 43 20.29 8.03 -1.31
C THR A 43 18.90 8.04 -1.95
N THR A 44 18.64 7.25 -2.99
CA THR A 44 17.34 7.20 -3.67
C THR A 44 16.51 5.98 -3.25
N ILE A 45 15.22 6.19 -2.95
CA ILE A 45 14.25 5.15 -2.63
C ILE A 45 13.14 5.17 -3.69
N SER A 46 12.99 4.08 -4.43
CA SER A 46 11.94 3.95 -5.45
C SER A 46 10.74 3.16 -4.93
N MET A 47 9.55 3.74 -5.06
CA MET A 47 8.26 3.23 -4.62
C MET A 47 7.33 3.07 -5.82
N PHE A 48 7.58 2.04 -6.61
CA PHE A 48 6.88 1.82 -7.88
C PHE A 48 5.87 0.68 -7.82
N ASP A 49 5.54 0.19 -6.62
CA ASP A 49 4.66 -0.96 -6.41
C ASP A 49 3.48 -0.58 -5.49
N VAL A 50 2.58 -1.53 -5.24
CA VAL A 50 1.52 -1.41 -4.23
C VAL A 50 2.12 -1.15 -2.85
N ILE A 51 1.42 -0.35 -2.03
CA ILE A 51 1.78 -0.16 -0.62
C ILE A 51 1.28 -1.35 0.18
N GLY A 52 2.16 -1.93 1.00
CA GLY A 52 1.94 -3.19 1.70
C GLY A 52 2.60 -4.38 1.01
N GLU A 53 2.36 -5.58 1.54
CA GLU A 53 2.95 -6.81 1.03
C GLU A 53 2.11 -7.38 -0.12
N ASP A 54 2.71 -7.53 -1.30
CA ASP A 54 2.08 -8.31 -2.36
C ASP A 54 2.29 -9.80 -2.09
N GLY A 55 1.30 -10.43 -1.45
CA GLY A 55 1.29 -11.86 -1.13
C GLY A 55 1.35 -12.79 -2.35
N TRP A 56 1.21 -12.28 -3.58
CA TRP A 56 1.34 -13.07 -4.81
C TRP A 56 2.77 -13.08 -5.36
N THR A 57 3.51 -11.98 -5.25
CA THR A 57 4.88 -11.88 -5.79
C THR A 57 5.97 -11.85 -4.71
N GLY A 58 5.61 -11.66 -3.45
CA GLY A 58 6.55 -11.26 -2.39
C GLY A 58 7.09 -9.84 -2.58
N GLY A 59 6.46 -9.06 -3.47
CA GLY A 59 6.77 -7.68 -3.83
C GLY A 59 6.14 -6.68 -2.87
N GLY A 60 5.81 -5.49 -3.37
CA GLY A 60 5.17 -4.42 -2.60
C GLY A 60 6.14 -3.54 -1.78
N ILE A 61 5.65 -2.38 -1.36
CA ILE A 61 6.40 -1.40 -0.57
C ILE A 61 5.92 -1.46 0.88
N THR A 62 6.76 -1.99 1.77
CA THR A 62 6.46 -2.12 3.20
C THR A 62 7.30 -1.19 4.06
N ALA A 63 6.79 -0.83 5.24
CA ALA A 63 7.50 -0.06 6.25
C ALA A 63 8.83 -0.71 6.64
N ASN A 64 8.89 -2.05 6.68
CA ASN A 64 10.12 -2.78 6.94
C ASN A 64 11.18 -2.56 5.85
N ARG A 65 10.78 -2.59 4.57
CA ARG A 65 11.68 -2.31 3.44
C ARG A 65 12.19 -0.87 3.47
N ILE A 66 11.30 0.08 3.69
CA ILE A 66 11.67 1.51 3.79
C ILE A 66 12.58 1.75 4.99
N SER A 67 12.28 1.17 6.16
CA SER A 67 13.14 1.27 7.35
C SER A 67 14.54 0.71 7.09
N ALA A 68 14.65 -0.43 6.40
CA ALA A 68 15.94 -0.99 6.01
C ALA A 68 16.71 -0.06 5.06
N ALA A 69 16.05 0.52 4.06
CA ALA A 69 16.65 1.48 3.14
C ALA A 69 17.15 2.73 3.89
N LEU A 70 16.31 3.34 4.73
CA LEU A 70 16.68 4.51 5.54
C LEU A 70 17.88 4.24 6.45
N ARG A 71 17.95 3.06 7.08
CA ARG A 71 19.12 2.66 7.89
C ARG A 71 20.39 2.51 7.05
N SER A 72 20.26 1.97 5.84
CA SER A 72 21.40 1.80 4.92
C SER A 72 21.93 3.14 4.43
N ILE A 73 21.02 4.09 4.14
CA ILE A 73 21.38 5.43 3.65
C ILE A 73 22.00 6.28 4.77
N GLY A 74 21.49 6.13 6.00
CA GLY A 74 21.92 6.92 7.15
C GLY A 74 21.40 8.36 7.10
N ASN A 75 22.06 9.30 7.77
CA ASN A 75 21.58 10.68 7.90
C ASN A 75 21.92 11.57 6.68
N LYS A 76 21.67 11.07 5.46
CA LYS A 76 21.86 11.82 4.21
C LYS A 76 20.50 12.28 3.67
N ASP A 77 20.51 13.37 2.92
CA ASP A 77 19.33 13.79 2.15
C ASP A 77 18.91 12.66 1.20
N ILE A 78 17.60 12.42 1.08
CA ILE A 78 17.05 11.35 0.26
C ILE A 78 16.05 11.85 -0.76
N THR A 79 15.92 11.10 -1.84
CA THR A 79 14.86 11.26 -2.82
C THR A 79 13.98 10.02 -2.83
N VAL A 80 12.68 10.21 -2.63
CA VAL A 80 11.66 9.17 -2.67
C VAL A 80 10.86 9.32 -3.96
N ARG A 81 11.07 8.41 -4.91
CA ARG A 81 10.37 8.42 -6.19
C ARG A 81 9.11 7.57 -6.08
N ILE A 82 7.95 8.16 -6.31
CA ILE A 82 6.65 7.50 -6.19
C ILE A 82 6.03 7.35 -7.57
N ASN A 83 5.65 6.11 -7.86
CA ASN A 83 4.74 5.76 -8.94
C ASN A 83 3.87 4.62 -8.45
N SER A 84 2.97 4.94 -7.52
CA SER A 84 2.24 3.93 -6.75
C SER A 84 0.76 4.24 -6.68
N PRO A 85 -0.08 3.21 -6.83
CA PRO A 85 -1.52 3.33 -6.69
C PRO A 85 -2.01 3.41 -5.24
N GLY A 86 -1.12 3.26 -4.26
CA GLY A 86 -1.49 3.05 -2.87
C GLY A 86 -1.66 1.56 -2.55
N GLY A 87 -2.49 1.25 -1.55
CA GLY A 87 -2.64 -0.09 -1.01
C GLY A 87 -3.00 -0.03 0.47
N ASP A 88 -2.29 -0.79 1.30
CA ASP A 88 -2.52 -0.86 2.74
C ASP A 88 -2.29 0.49 3.43
N MET A 89 -3.35 1.02 4.05
CA MET A 89 -3.35 2.30 4.74
C MET A 89 -2.35 2.34 5.90
N PHE A 90 -2.27 1.26 6.69
CA PHE A 90 -1.43 1.21 7.88
C PHE A 90 0.05 1.19 7.51
N GLU A 91 0.41 0.44 6.48
CA GLU A 91 1.74 0.46 5.87
C GLU A 91 2.05 1.85 5.33
N GLY A 92 1.09 2.51 4.67
CA GLY A 92 1.25 3.89 4.19
C GLY A 92 1.53 4.89 5.32
N ILE A 93 0.76 4.84 6.40
CA ILE A 93 0.96 5.69 7.58
C ILE A 93 2.29 5.39 8.26
N ALA A 94 2.67 4.11 8.37
CA ALA A 94 3.94 3.72 8.96
C ALA A 94 5.13 4.25 8.14
N ILE A 95 5.06 4.14 6.81
CA ILE A 95 6.08 4.70 5.90
C ILE A 95 6.12 6.23 6.01
N TYR A 96 4.97 6.90 6.02
CA TYR A 96 4.88 8.35 6.26
C TYR A 96 5.62 8.74 7.55
N ASN A 97 5.35 8.04 8.65
CA ASN A 97 5.97 8.29 9.95
C ASN A 97 7.49 8.04 9.93
N LEU A 98 7.96 6.99 9.25
CA LEU A 98 9.39 6.71 9.08
C LEU A 98 10.11 7.82 8.30
N LEU A 99 9.50 8.29 7.20
CA LEU A 99 10.07 9.33 6.35
C LEU A 99 10.11 10.68 7.07
N ARG A 100 9.03 11.12 7.73
CA ARG A 100 9.04 12.40 8.47
C ARG A 100 9.99 12.39 9.67
N ALA A 101 10.25 11.22 10.25
CA ALA A 101 11.22 11.05 11.34
C ALA A 101 12.67 11.07 10.85
N HIS A 102 12.90 11.02 9.53
CA HIS A 102 14.23 11.09 8.95
C HIS A 102 14.95 12.37 9.36
N ARG A 103 16.26 12.26 9.61
CA ARG A 103 17.03 13.38 10.15
C ARG A 103 17.47 14.38 9.10
N ALA A 104 17.54 13.98 7.84
CA ALA A 104 17.97 14.82 6.73
C ALA A 104 16.78 15.13 5.82
N LYS A 105 17.01 15.89 4.76
CA LYS A 105 15.94 16.34 3.86
C LYS A 105 15.32 15.15 3.12
N VAL A 106 14.00 15.12 3.04
CA VAL A 106 13.23 14.16 2.23
C VAL A 106 12.63 14.89 1.04
N THR A 107 13.10 14.59 -0.17
CA THR A 107 12.48 15.05 -1.41
C THR A 107 11.59 13.94 -1.96
N VAL A 108 10.33 14.23 -2.25
CA VAL A 108 9.41 13.30 -2.90
C VAL A 108 9.25 13.72 -4.36
N GLU A 109 9.36 12.76 -5.27
CA GLU A 109 9.14 12.94 -6.70
C GLU A 109 8.01 12.01 -7.15
N VAL A 110 6.86 12.57 -7.54
CA VAL A 110 5.77 11.78 -8.13
C VAL A 110 5.98 11.72 -9.63
N LEU A 111 6.35 10.55 -10.14
CA LEU A 111 6.74 10.39 -11.55
C LEU A 111 5.54 10.22 -12.48
N GLY A 112 4.61 9.33 -12.09
CA GLY A 112 3.38 9.07 -12.84
C GLY A 112 2.15 9.30 -11.97
N TRP A 113 2.12 8.69 -10.79
CA TRP A 113 1.08 8.97 -9.81
C TRP A 113 1.44 8.62 -8.37
N ALA A 114 0.77 9.28 -7.44
CA ALA A 114 0.70 8.90 -6.03
C ALA A 114 -0.78 8.89 -5.63
N ALA A 115 -1.37 7.70 -5.55
CA ALA A 115 -2.78 7.53 -5.25
C ALA A 115 -3.00 6.86 -3.88
N SER A 116 -4.12 7.17 -3.21
CA SER A 116 -4.53 6.49 -1.98
C SER A 116 -3.39 6.49 -0.93
N ALA A 117 -3.04 5.36 -0.32
CA ALA A 117 -1.95 5.27 0.66
C ALA A 117 -0.60 5.85 0.17
N ALA A 118 -0.33 5.88 -1.14
CA ALA A 118 0.88 6.49 -1.68
C ALA A 118 0.84 8.02 -1.64
N SER A 119 -0.35 8.64 -1.76
CA SER A 119 -0.47 10.10 -1.58
C SER A 119 -0.23 10.50 -0.13
N ILE A 120 -0.63 9.67 0.83
CA ILE A 120 -0.28 9.85 2.25
C ILE A 120 1.24 9.83 2.45
N ILE A 121 1.93 8.86 1.87
CA ILE A 121 3.40 8.76 1.95
C ILE A 121 4.05 10.00 1.32
N ALA A 122 3.53 10.49 0.19
CA ALA A 122 4.05 11.68 -0.46
C ALA A 122 4.03 12.89 0.48
N MET A 123 3.03 13.02 1.35
CA MET A 123 2.91 14.14 2.30
C MET A 123 4.06 14.17 3.34
N ALA A 124 4.88 13.11 3.46
CA ALA A 124 6.06 13.09 4.33
C ALA A 124 7.25 13.91 3.78
N GLY A 125 7.23 14.29 2.50
CA GLY A 125 8.31 15.05 1.88
C GLY A 125 8.47 16.44 2.47
N ASP A 126 9.71 16.89 2.65
CA ASP A 126 10.02 18.30 2.89
C ASP A 126 9.72 19.14 1.64
N VAL A 127 10.06 18.55 0.50
CA VAL A 127 9.80 19.07 -0.85
C VAL A 127 9.08 17.97 -1.63
N ILE A 128 7.94 18.29 -2.24
CA ILE A 128 7.18 17.38 -3.10
C ILE A 128 7.14 17.97 -4.50
N ARG A 129 7.68 17.22 -5.45
CA ARG A 129 7.69 17.55 -6.88
C ARG A 129 6.84 16.55 -7.63
N MET A 130 6.13 17.04 -8.63
CA MET A 130 5.28 16.21 -9.47
C MET A 130 5.70 16.37 -10.92
N GLY A 131 5.99 15.25 -11.58
CA GLY A 131 6.32 15.23 -13.01
C GLY A 131 5.17 15.74 -13.86
N LEU A 132 5.48 16.32 -15.01
CA LEU A 132 4.46 16.74 -15.97
C LEU A 132 3.61 15.53 -16.40
N GLY A 133 2.28 15.69 -16.36
CA GLY A 133 1.33 14.61 -16.67
C GLY A 133 1.12 13.61 -15.53
N SER A 134 1.71 13.83 -14.36
CA SER A 134 1.48 13.01 -13.18
C SER A 134 0.22 13.42 -12.39
N PHE A 135 -0.25 12.49 -11.56
CA PHE A 135 -1.47 12.66 -10.77
C PHE A 135 -1.27 12.39 -9.28
N MET A 136 -1.93 13.19 -8.44
CA MET A 136 -2.10 12.95 -7.01
C MET A 136 -3.55 12.57 -6.78
N MET A 137 -3.82 11.45 -6.11
CA MET A 137 -5.19 11.02 -5.81
C MET A 137 -5.41 10.82 -4.32
N VAL A 138 -6.48 11.42 -3.82
CA VAL A 138 -6.90 11.36 -2.43
C VAL A 138 -8.32 10.83 -2.35
N HIS A 139 -8.59 9.97 -1.38
CA HIS A 139 -9.92 9.41 -1.13
C HIS A 139 -10.02 8.91 0.32
N ASN A 140 -11.24 8.61 0.76
CA ASN A 140 -11.48 7.98 2.06
C ASN A 140 -10.85 6.58 2.13
N ALA A 141 -10.57 6.12 3.34
CA ALA A 141 -10.21 4.74 3.60
C ALA A 141 -11.34 3.82 3.11
N TRP A 142 -10.96 2.74 2.46
CA TRP A 142 -11.91 1.75 1.93
C TRP A 142 -11.48 0.35 2.36
N GLY A 143 -12.46 -0.53 2.51
CA GLY A 143 -12.21 -1.93 2.83
C GLY A 143 -13.49 -2.75 2.79
N MET A 144 -13.34 -4.06 2.98
CA MET A 144 -14.43 -5.02 2.96
C MET A 144 -14.72 -5.55 4.37
N VAL A 145 -16.01 -5.57 4.72
CA VAL A 145 -16.53 -6.03 6.00
C VAL A 145 -17.50 -7.18 5.73
N ILE A 146 -17.35 -8.29 6.45
CA ILE A 146 -18.26 -9.43 6.39
C ILE A 146 -18.79 -9.68 7.79
N GLY A 147 -20.11 -9.56 7.97
CA GLY A 147 -20.72 -9.67 9.28
C GLY A 147 -22.20 -9.29 9.29
N ASN A 148 -22.77 -9.24 10.49
CA ASN A 148 -24.14 -8.83 10.73
C ASN A 148 -24.25 -7.29 10.84
N ARG A 149 -25.48 -6.79 11.06
CA ARG A 149 -25.77 -5.35 11.14
C ARG A 149 -24.96 -4.59 12.22
N HIS A 150 -24.50 -5.26 13.28
CA HIS A 150 -23.69 -4.65 14.33
C HIS A 150 -22.26 -4.45 13.83
N ASP A 151 -21.68 -5.47 13.19
CA ASP A 151 -20.33 -5.40 12.59
C ASP A 151 -20.25 -4.28 11.53
N MET A 152 -21.30 -4.13 10.71
CA MET A 152 -21.36 -3.07 9.69
C MET A 152 -21.37 -1.66 10.30
N ARG A 153 -22.06 -1.45 11.43
CA ARG A 153 -22.11 -0.14 12.10
C ARG A 153 -20.81 0.18 12.83
N GLU A 154 -20.23 -0.84 13.46
CA GLU A 154 -18.91 -0.73 14.10
C GLU A 154 -17.85 -0.39 13.05
N ALA A 155 -17.88 -1.07 11.90
CA ALA A 155 -16.97 -0.78 10.80
C ALA A 155 -17.11 0.66 10.29
N ALA A 156 -18.34 1.16 10.07
CA ALA A 156 -18.53 2.55 9.65
C ALA A 156 -17.91 3.54 10.64
N SER A 157 -18.16 3.34 11.95
CA SER A 157 -17.58 4.18 13.00
C SER A 157 -16.04 4.11 13.04
N LEU A 158 -15.48 2.97 12.67
CA LEU A 158 -14.05 2.76 12.58
C LEU A 158 -13.43 3.46 11.36
N PHE A 159 -14.10 3.39 10.21
CA PHE A 159 -13.70 4.10 8.99
C PHE A 159 -13.73 5.62 9.19
N ASP A 160 -14.70 6.17 9.93
CA ASP A 160 -14.70 7.60 10.29
C ASP A 160 -13.38 8.01 11.00
N GLY A 161 -12.89 7.15 11.90
CA GLY A 161 -11.61 7.36 12.57
C GLY A 161 -10.41 7.30 11.62
N PHE A 162 -10.45 6.38 10.66
CA PHE A 162 -9.42 6.24 9.63
C PHE A 162 -9.38 7.46 8.71
N ASP A 163 -10.53 7.89 8.23
CA ASP A 163 -10.69 9.07 7.38
C ASP A 163 -10.21 10.33 8.09
N SER A 164 -10.55 10.50 9.37
CA SER A 164 -10.04 11.61 10.19
C SER A 164 -8.51 11.61 10.25
N ALA A 165 -7.86 10.46 10.41
CA ALA A 165 -6.39 10.39 10.46
C ALA A 165 -5.72 10.65 9.11
N LEU A 166 -6.34 10.24 8.00
CA LEU A 166 -5.86 10.58 6.66
C LEU A 166 -5.98 12.09 6.42
N ALA A 167 -7.14 12.64 6.77
CA ALA A 167 -7.41 14.05 6.62
C ALA A 167 -6.45 14.89 7.49
N ASP A 168 -6.08 14.46 8.70
CA ASP A 168 -5.11 15.16 9.57
C ASP A 168 -3.77 15.40 8.83
N ILE A 169 -3.32 14.41 8.08
CA ILE A 169 -2.07 14.47 7.32
C ILE A 169 -2.18 15.47 6.17
N TYR A 170 -3.28 15.40 5.40
CA TYR A 170 -3.49 16.32 4.29
C TYR A 170 -3.69 17.76 4.75
N GLU A 171 -4.49 17.99 5.80
CA GLU A 171 -4.71 19.31 6.39
C GLU A 171 -3.38 19.93 6.83
N ALA A 172 -2.54 19.16 7.55
CA ALA A 172 -1.26 19.66 8.00
C ALA A 172 -0.27 19.93 6.87
N ARG A 173 -0.37 19.20 5.75
CA ARG A 173 0.50 19.41 4.60
C ARG A 173 0.09 20.62 3.76
N THR A 174 -1.20 20.74 3.49
CA THR A 174 -1.79 21.69 2.54
C THR A 174 -2.13 23.02 3.19
N GLY A 175 -2.45 23.02 4.49
CA GLY A 175 -3.03 24.17 5.19
C GLY A 175 -4.49 24.46 4.83
N MET A 176 -5.14 23.60 4.02
CA MET A 176 -6.54 23.73 3.66
C MET A 176 -7.44 23.46 4.87
N ALA A 177 -8.66 24.00 4.86
CA ALA A 177 -9.63 23.71 5.91
C ALA A 177 -10.06 22.24 5.86
N ARG A 178 -10.21 21.60 7.04
CA ARG A 178 -10.72 20.23 7.18
C ARG A 178 -11.86 19.88 6.22
N VAL A 179 -12.90 20.71 6.17
CA VAL A 179 -14.10 20.46 5.36
C VAL A 179 -13.81 20.38 3.86
N GLU A 180 -12.79 21.10 3.38
CA GLU A 180 -12.38 21.04 1.97
C GLU A 180 -11.59 19.77 1.69
N ILE A 181 -10.73 19.34 2.63
CA ILE A 181 -10.02 18.06 2.55
C ILE A 181 -11.00 16.88 2.53
N GLU A 182 -11.96 16.86 3.46
CA GLU A 182 -13.00 15.83 3.52
C GLU A 182 -13.79 15.78 2.21
N ARG A 183 -14.17 16.94 1.65
CA ARG A 183 -14.86 17.00 0.36
C ARG A 183 -14.02 16.42 -0.79
N LEU A 184 -12.70 16.63 -0.79
CA LEU A 184 -11.82 16.04 -1.80
C LEU A 184 -11.71 14.52 -1.64
N MET A 185 -11.65 14.04 -0.40
CA MET A 185 -11.56 12.62 -0.07
C MET A 185 -12.86 11.87 -0.38
N ASP A 186 -14.02 12.44 -0.02
CA ASP A 186 -15.34 11.90 -0.35
C ASP A 186 -15.53 11.73 -1.86
N ALA A 187 -14.99 12.67 -2.65
CA ALA A 187 -15.10 12.64 -4.10
C ALA A 187 -14.11 11.69 -4.79
N GLY A 188 -13.11 11.15 -4.08
CA GLY A 188 -12.05 10.35 -4.68
C GLY A 188 -11.25 11.14 -5.72
N THR A 189 -10.81 12.34 -5.36
CA THR A 189 -10.32 13.34 -6.32
C THR A 189 -8.95 12.98 -6.89
N PHE A 190 -8.84 13.01 -8.23
CA PHE A 190 -7.57 13.05 -8.96
C PHE A 190 -7.20 14.50 -9.28
N MET A 191 -6.02 14.91 -8.83
CA MET A 191 -5.42 16.21 -9.11
C MET A 191 -4.25 16.03 -10.08
N THR A 192 -4.22 16.84 -11.13
CA THR A 192 -3.01 17.01 -11.95
C THR A 192 -1.87 17.62 -11.12
N ALA A 193 -0.63 17.52 -11.59
CA ALA A 193 0.52 18.17 -10.95
C ALA A 193 0.28 19.66 -10.63
N ALA A 194 -0.30 20.43 -11.56
CA ALA A 194 -0.59 21.84 -11.36
C ALA A 194 -1.65 22.07 -10.26
N GLN A 195 -2.74 21.30 -10.27
CA GLN A 195 -3.79 21.40 -9.25
C GLN A 195 -3.28 20.97 -7.88
N ALA A 196 -2.42 19.94 -7.81
CA ALA A 196 -1.81 19.51 -6.57
C ALA A 196 -0.90 20.59 -5.97
N VAL A 197 -0.17 21.35 -6.80
CA VAL A 197 0.59 22.53 -6.34
C VAL A 197 -0.35 23.64 -5.85
N GLU A 198 -1.38 23.97 -6.62
CA GLU A 198 -2.37 24.99 -6.27
C GLU A 198 -3.07 24.69 -4.93
N CYS A 199 -3.41 23.42 -4.70
CA CYS A 199 -4.04 22.94 -3.46
C CYS A 199 -3.02 22.61 -2.34
N GLY A 200 -1.73 22.84 -2.53
CA GLY A 200 -0.69 22.63 -1.49
C GLY A 200 -0.30 21.16 -1.22
N PHE A 201 -0.76 20.22 -2.04
CA PHE A 201 -0.33 18.81 -2.00
C PHE A 201 1.06 18.60 -2.59
N ALA A 202 1.52 19.50 -3.45
CA ALA A 202 2.87 19.53 -4.01
C ALA A 202 3.47 20.95 -3.93
N ASP A 203 4.80 21.05 -4.06
CA ASP A 203 5.51 22.34 -4.04
C ASP A 203 5.85 22.85 -5.44
N ALA A 204 6.07 21.94 -6.39
CA ALA A 204 6.40 22.29 -7.77
C ALA A 204 5.96 21.21 -8.76
N VAL A 205 5.70 21.65 -9.99
CA VAL A 205 5.71 20.77 -11.16
C VAL A 205 7.16 20.71 -11.65
N ASP A 206 7.70 19.51 -11.83
CA ASP A 206 9.05 19.37 -12.39
C ASP A 206 9.03 19.76 -13.87
N ASP A 207 9.65 20.89 -14.19
CA ASP A 207 9.98 21.35 -15.56
C ASP A 207 11.37 20.85 -16.02
N THR A 208 12.13 20.23 -15.12
CA THR A 208 13.43 19.65 -15.45
C THR A 208 13.27 18.31 -16.15
N GLU A 209 13.94 18.13 -17.28
CA GLU A 209 14.06 16.85 -17.99
C GLU A 209 14.27 15.73 -16.96
N ILE A 210 13.25 14.87 -16.79
CA ILE A 210 13.42 13.60 -16.10
C ILE A 210 14.43 12.85 -16.96
N HIS A 211 15.72 12.92 -16.62
CA HIS A 211 16.76 12.17 -17.31
C HIS A 211 16.42 10.69 -17.14
N PRO A 212 15.95 10.00 -18.20
CA PRO A 212 15.76 8.58 -18.16
C PRO A 212 17.12 7.95 -18.40
N GLU A 213 18.08 8.18 -17.50
CA GLU A 213 19.29 7.38 -17.41
C GLU A 213 18.89 6.03 -16.80
N THR A 214 17.95 5.34 -17.44
CA THR A 214 17.58 3.97 -17.12
C THR A 214 18.69 3.10 -17.72
N ASN A 215 19.84 3.04 -17.06
CA ASN A 215 20.84 2.01 -17.35
C ASN A 215 20.30 0.68 -16.81
N ALA A 216 19.30 0.15 -17.52
CA ALA A 216 18.62 -1.09 -17.22
C ALA A 216 19.57 -2.28 -17.43
N SER A 217 20.44 -2.53 -16.47
CA SER A 217 21.13 -3.81 -16.33
C SER A 217 21.08 -4.28 -14.87
N ALA A 218 19.92 -4.82 -14.45
CA ALA A 218 19.82 -5.59 -13.22
C ALA A 218 19.19 -6.96 -13.50
N GLN A 219 19.93 -8.02 -13.18
CA GLN A 219 19.43 -9.39 -13.26
C GLN A 219 18.44 -9.64 -12.12
N VAL A 220 17.17 -9.87 -12.45
CA VAL A 220 16.18 -10.38 -11.51
C VAL A 220 16.74 -11.66 -10.87
N ARG A 221 16.59 -11.79 -9.55
CA ARG A 221 16.94 -13.04 -8.84
C ARG A 221 16.38 -14.23 -9.63
N PRO A 222 17.23 -15.20 -10.06
CA PRO A 222 16.81 -16.26 -10.97
C PRO A 222 15.55 -17.00 -10.49
N GLU A 223 15.41 -17.15 -9.17
CA GLU A 223 14.25 -17.79 -8.54
C GLU A 223 12.92 -17.06 -8.83
N ILE A 224 12.91 -15.73 -8.81
CA ILE A 224 11.71 -14.91 -9.05
C ILE A 224 11.32 -14.97 -10.53
N GLN A 225 12.31 -14.89 -11.43
CA GLN A 225 12.07 -15.05 -12.87
C GLN A 225 11.56 -16.46 -13.20
N ALA A 226 12.14 -17.49 -12.59
CA ALA A 226 11.70 -18.87 -12.77
C ALA A 226 10.25 -19.06 -12.31
N ARG A 227 9.89 -18.54 -11.12
CA ARG A 227 8.53 -18.64 -10.58
C ARG A 227 7.50 -17.98 -11.50
N ARG A 228 7.80 -16.77 -12.01
CA ARG A 228 6.91 -16.04 -12.94
C ARG A 228 6.71 -16.79 -14.25
N ARG A 229 7.77 -17.39 -14.80
CA ARG A 229 7.68 -18.20 -16.04
C ARG A 229 6.82 -19.44 -15.84
N ILE A 230 6.97 -20.13 -14.71
CA ILE A 230 6.16 -21.30 -14.36
C ILE A 230 4.70 -20.90 -14.18
N ASP A 231 4.43 -19.80 -13.48
CA ASP A 231 3.06 -19.33 -13.24
C ASP A 231 2.33 -18.97 -14.54
N ALA A 232 3.01 -18.24 -15.43
CA ALA A 232 2.49 -17.87 -16.73
C ALA A 232 2.21 -19.10 -17.62
N ALA A 233 3.08 -20.12 -17.58
CA ALA A 233 2.89 -21.37 -18.32
C ALA A 233 1.66 -22.14 -17.83
N LEU A 234 1.47 -22.25 -16.51
CA LEU A 234 0.31 -22.91 -15.91
C LEU A 234 -0.99 -22.14 -16.19
N ALA A 235 -0.95 -20.81 -16.15
CA ALA A 235 -2.10 -19.97 -16.48
C ALA A 235 -2.53 -20.18 -17.95
N LYS A 236 -1.56 -20.27 -18.88
CA LYS A 236 -1.82 -20.54 -20.30
C LYS A 236 -2.42 -21.94 -20.54
N GLN A 237 -2.14 -22.89 -19.64
CA GLN A 237 -2.74 -24.23 -19.65
C GLN A 237 -4.13 -24.28 -18.99
N GLY A 238 -4.67 -23.14 -18.55
CA GLY A 238 -6.00 -23.07 -17.95
C GLY A 238 -6.04 -23.50 -16.48
N VAL A 239 -4.88 -23.66 -15.82
CA VAL A 239 -4.83 -23.99 -14.39
C VAL A 239 -5.33 -22.80 -13.59
N SER A 240 -6.30 -23.05 -12.71
CA SER A 240 -6.93 -22.00 -11.91
C SER A 240 -5.90 -21.32 -11.01
N ARG A 241 -6.10 -20.04 -10.72
CA ARG A 241 -5.22 -19.27 -9.82
C ARG A 241 -5.05 -19.95 -8.46
N THR A 242 -6.12 -20.53 -7.95
CA THR A 242 -6.15 -21.27 -6.66
C THR A 242 -5.22 -22.47 -6.69
N GLU A 243 -5.27 -23.27 -7.75
CA GLU A 243 -4.42 -24.45 -7.90
C GLU A 243 -2.95 -24.05 -8.11
N ARG A 244 -2.67 -23.04 -8.93
CA ARG A 244 -1.31 -22.51 -9.11
C ARG A 244 -0.70 -22.03 -7.79
N ARG A 245 -1.48 -21.31 -6.97
CA ARG A 245 -1.07 -20.87 -5.63
C ARG A 245 -0.74 -22.04 -4.71
N LYS A 246 -1.59 -23.07 -4.71
CA LYS A 246 -1.38 -24.29 -3.92
C LYS A 246 -0.08 -24.99 -4.32
N MET A 247 0.21 -25.09 -5.61
CA MET A 247 1.45 -25.68 -6.12
C MET A 247 2.67 -24.89 -5.68
N PHE A 248 2.66 -23.55 -5.80
CA PHE A 248 3.80 -22.75 -5.34
C PHE A 248 4.04 -22.80 -3.83
N ASN A 249 2.96 -22.85 -3.03
CA ASN A 249 3.07 -23.03 -1.58
C ASN A 249 3.68 -24.39 -1.20
N GLN A 250 3.39 -25.45 -1.96
CA GLN A 250 3.99 -26.77 -1.77
C GLN A 250 5.47 -26.82 -2.17
N ILE A 251 5.87 -26.04 -3.19
CA ILE A 251 7.26 -25.96 -3.68
C ILE A 251 8.14 -25.10 -2.76
N ALA A 252 7.59 -24.04 -2.15
CA ALA A 252 8.37 -23.08 -1.37
C ALA A 252 8.95 -23.64 -0.05
N GLY A 253 8.49 -24.81 0.41
CA GLY A 253 8.90 -25.42 1.66
C GLY A 253 8.36 -24.68 2.89
N MET A 254 7.83 -25.43 3.86
CA MET A 254 7.36 -24.91 5.15
C MET A 254 8.47 -24.12 5.86
N HIS A 255 8.34 -22.79 5.90
CA HIS A 255 8.77 -22.01 7.07
C HIS A 255 7.48 -21.70 7.83
N ASP A 256 7.42 -22.23 9.06
CA ASP A 256 6.28 -22.27 9.98
C ASP A 256 5.19 -23.31 9.69
N ALA A 257 5.55 -24.57 9.94
CA ALA A 257 4.60 -25.61 10.27
C ALA A 257 4.00 -25.33 11.67
N ALA A 258 2.85 -24.66 11.72
CA ALA A 258 1.80 -25.10 12.61
C ALA A 258 0.79 -25.87 11.74
N ASP A 259 0.46 -27.10 12.13
CA ASP A 259 -0.56 -27.90 11.44
C ASP A 259 -1.82 -27.05 11.26
N THR A 260 -2.30 -26.97 10.02
CA THR A 260 -3.67 -26.54 9.76
C THR A 260 -4.58 -27.57 10.43
N ALA A 261 -5.14 -27.22 11.58
CA ALA A 261 -6.25 -27.95 12.16
C ALA A 261 -7.35 -28.01 11.11
N THR A 262 -7.58 -29.21 10.57
CA THR A 262 -8.75 -29.52 9.77
C THR A 262 -9.96 -29.18 10.61
N HIS A 263 -10.66 -28.10 10.29
CA HIS A 263 -12.03 -27.95 10.74
C HIS A 263 -12.82 -28.94 9.90
N ASP A 264 -12.97 -30.16 10.41
CA ASP A 264 -13.94 -31.09 9.88
C ASP A 264 -15.32 -30.43 10.02
N ALA A 265 -15.81 -29.86 8.91
CA ALA A 265 -17.23 -29.62 8.70
C ALA A 265 -17.93 -30.97 8.47
N GLY A 266 -17.87 -31.84 9.46
CA GLY A 266 -18.62 -33.09 9.52
C GLY A 266 -20.00 -32.79 10.11
N PHE A 267 -21.05 -33.00 9.33
CA PHE A 267 -22.44 -32.85 9.78
C PHE A 267 -22.78 -33.96 10.80
N HIS A 268 -22.60 -33.70 12.09
CA HIS A 268 -22.86 -34.69 13.14
C HIS A 268 -24.33 -34.69 13.59
N ALA A 269 -25.16 -35.50 12.94
CA ALA A 269 -26.58 -35.67 13.27
C ALA A 269 -26.82 -36.00 14.77
N ALA A 270 -25.91 -36.74 15.41
CA ALA A 270 -25.99 -37.06 16.83
C ALA A 270 -25.74 -35.86 17.79
N ALA A 271 -25.06 -34.80 17.32
CA ALA A 271 -24.89 -33.57 18.10
C ALA A 271 -26.15 -32.70 18.07
N ILE A 272 -26.82 -32.66 16.91
CA ILE A 272 -28.11 -31.96 16.74
C ILE A 272 -29.21 -32.65 17.57
N GLN A 273 -29.25 -33.98 17.59
CA GLN A 273 -30.25 -34.70 18.38
C GLN A 273 -30.10 -34.41 19.89
N ARG A 274 -28.85 -34.38 20.40
CA ARG A 274 -28.59 -34.01 21.81
C ARG A 274 -28.98 -32.57 22.12
N LEU A 275 -28.79 -31.64 21.20
CA LEU A 275 -29.24 -30.26 21.36
C LEU A 275 -30.77 -30.16 21.39
N ILE A 276 -31.46 -30.89 20.51
CA ILE A 276 -32.94 -30.95 20.48
C ILE A 276 -33.48 -31.53 21.78
N ASP A 277 -32.88 -32.59 22.30
CA ASP A 277 -33.32 -33.23 23.54
C ASP A 277 -33.08 -32.32 24.76
N THR A 278 -32.00 -31.51 24.75
CA THR A 278 -31.69 -30.53 25.81
C THR A 278 -32.64 -29.33 25.78
N ILE A 279 -33.13 -28.93 24.61
CA ILE A 279 -34.10 -27.82 24.47
C ILE A 279 -35.53 -28.26 24.82
N ARG A 280 -35.81 -29.57 24.81
CA ARG A 280 -37.14 -30.12 25.13
C ARG A 280 -37.31 -30.55 26.59
N SER A 281 -36.24 -30.59 27.39
CA SER A 281 -36.28 -30.80 28.85
C SER A 281 -36.43 -29.49 29.60
#